data_AF-A0A977PW83-F1
#
_entry.id   AF-A0A977PW83-F1
#
_cell.length_a   1.000
_cell.length_b   1.000
_cell.length_c   1.000
_cell.angle_alpha   90.00
_cell.angle_beta   90.00
_cell.angle_gamma   90.00
#
_symmetry.space_group_name_H-M   'P 1'
#
loop_
_entity.id
_entity.type
_entity.pdbx_description
1 polymer ?
#
loop_
_entity_poly.entity_id
_entity_poly.type
_entity_poly.pdbx_seq_one_letter_code
_entity_poly.pdbx_strand_id
1 'polypeptide(L)'
;MAKQLKLFDAPSPYRVARPESLPMSREQLIRWKDSIFAYQQTVKVTPPPQQTSLFELANTTWHQPDEIDPFALPSHSSLFWRQASFAEPLDSSNQGCLYFILDRSIPLLLYVGETKLTPNQRWQGTHDCKDYILQYIELHRRYQLVVEVVSAFWPHIPPQKKILQQWERHLIFKWRSPFNKECWQWWGKPFGS
;
A
#
# COMPACT_ATOMS: atom_id res chain seq x y z
N MET A 1 -34.00 -25.55 -38.70
CA MET A 1 -32.92 -26.26 -37.97
C MET A 1 -31.77 -25.29 -37.75
N ALA A 2 -31.57 -24.82 -36.52
CA ALA A 2 -30.54 -23.83 -36.19
C ALA A 2 -29.21 -24.53 -35.89
N LYS A 3 -28.16 -24.15 -36.62
CA LYS A 3 -26.80 -24.69 -36.46
C LYS A 3 -26.07 -23.85 -35.42
N GLN A 4 -25.94 -24.38 -34.20
CA GLN A 4 -25.19 -23.74 -33.11
C GLN A 4 -23.69 -23.88 -33.37
N LEU A 5 -22.98 -22.75 -33.50
CA LEU A 5 -21.53 -22.71 -33.62
C LEU A 5 -20.91 -22.79 -32.22
N LYS A 6 -20.12 -23.84 -31.94
CA LYS A 6 -19.29 -23.93 -30.73
C LYS A 6 -18.11 -22.98 -30.87
N LEU A 7 -18.14 -21.85 -30.18
CA LEU A 7 -17.14 -20.79 -30.33
C LEU A 7 -15.93 -20.92 -29.37
N PHE A 8 -15.85 -21.95 -28.53
CA PHE A 8 -14.82 -22.02 -27.47
C PHE A 8 -14.16 -23.38 -27.24
N ASP A 9 -13.98 -24.20 -28.29
CA ASP A 9 -13.17 -25.43 -28.19
C ASP A 9 -11.81 -25.22 -28.89
N ALA A 10 -10.94 -24.41 -28.28
CA ALA A 10 -9.52 -24.38 -28.61
C ALA A 10 -8.69 -24.43 -27.33
N PRO A 11 -8.04 -25.55 -26.99
CA PRO A 11 -7.05 -25.55 -25.93
C PRO A 11 -5.86 -24.69 -26.38
N SER A 12 -5.63 -23.58 -25.67
CA SER A 12 -4.46 -22.72 -25.90
C SER A 12 -3.18 -23.53 -25.66
N PRO A 13 -2.30 -23.69 -26.67
CA PRO A 13 -1.08 -24.49 -26.53
C PRO A 13 0.03 -23.80 -25.70
N TYR A 14 -0.26 -22.65 -25.09
CA TYR A 14 0.73 -21.82 -24.40
C TYR A 14 0.50 -21.67 -22.88
N ARG A 15 -0.42 -22.44 -22.27
CA ARG A 15 -0.45 -22.52 -20.80
C ARG A 15 0.53 -23.58 -20.33
N VAL A 16 1.80 -23.19 -20.27
CA VAL A 16 2.74 -23.86 -19.37
C VAL A 16 2.16 -23.68 -17.97
N ALA A 17 1.76 -24.77 -17.32
CA ALA A 17 1.43 -24.77 -15.90
C ALA A 17 2.71 -24.37 -15.16
N ARG A 18 2.85 -23.07 -14.87
CA ARG A 18 3.92 -22.57 -14.00
C ARG A 18 3.71 -23.31 -12.67
N PRO A 19 4.71 -24.04 -12.15
CA PRO A 19 4.62 -24.55 -10.80
C PRO A 19 4.25 -23.37 -9.90
N GLU A 20 3.14 -23.47 -9.15
CA GLU A 20 2.81 -22.49 -8.12
C GLU A 20 3.91 -22.61 -7.06
N SER A 21 5.06 -21.97 -7.28
CA SER A 21 6.03 -21.74 -6.23
C SER A 21 5.35 -20.80 -5.26
N LEU A 22 4.76 -21.36 -4.20
CA LEU A 22 4.07 -20.57 -3.20
C LEU A 22 5.07 -19.56 -2.63
N PRO A 23 4.83 -18.25 -2.80
CA PRO A 23 5.80 -17.25 -2.38
C PRO A 23 6.05 -17.26 -0.86
N MET A 24 5.11 -17.83 -0.08
CA MET A 24 5.15 -17.91 1.38
C MET A 24 4.12 -18.95 1.85
N SER A 25 4.47 -19.85 2.78
CA SER A 25 3.52 -20.78 3.41
C SER A 25 2.52 -20.06 4.31
N ARG A 26 1.45 -20.75 4.72
CA ARG A 26 0.45 -20.20 5.66
C ARG A 26 1.09 -19.75 6.98
N GLU A 27 1.95 -20.59 7.56
CA GLU A 27 2.64 -20.33 8.82
C GLU A 27 3.64 -19.19 8.68
N GLN A 28 4.34 -19.12 7.54
CA GLN A 28 5.25 -18.01 7.25
C GLN A 28 4.48 -16.69 7.12
N LEU A 29 3.31 -16.68 6.46
CA LEU A 29 2.46 -15.49 6.33
C LEU A 29 1.95 -14.99 7.67
N ILE A 30 1.48 -15.89 8.53
CA ILE A 30 1.02 -15.53 9.88
C ILE A 30 2.17 -14.93 10.69
N ARG A 31 3.32 -15.62 10.78
CA ARG A 31 4.48 -15.11 11.53
C ARG A 31 4.99 -13.78 11.00
N TRP A 32 4.99 -13.61 9.68
CA TRP A 32 5.38 -12.37 9.03
C TRP A 32 4.45 -11.23 9.42
N LYS A 33 3.13 -11.43 9.33
CA LYS A 33 2.11 -10.46 9.77
C LYS A 33 2.25 -10.13 11.25
N ASP A 34 2.42 -11.13 12.11
CA ASP A 34 2.54 -10.95 13.56
C ASP A 34 3.77 -10.10 13.93
N SER A 35 4.89 -10.30 13.23
CA SER A 35 6.12 -9.52 13.44
C SER A 35 5.93 -8.05 13.08
N ILE A 36 5.26 -7.78 11.96
CA ILE A 36 4.95 -6.41 11.52
C ILE A 36 3.95 -5.78 12.49
N PHE A 37 2.90 -6.52 12.86
CA PHE A 37 1.89 -6.07 13.80
C PHE A 37 2.50 -5.65 15.13
N ALA A 38 3.32 -6.52 15.72
CA ALA A 38 4.00 -6.24 16.98
C ALA A 38 4.81 -4.94 16.89
N TYR A 39 5.60 -4.75 15.83
CA TYR A 39 6.33 -3.50 15.62
C TYR A 39 5.40 -2.29 15.45
N GLN A 40 4.35 -2.38 14.64
CA GLN A 40 3.45 -1.25 14.42
C GLN A 40 2.65 -0.87 15.67
N GLN A 41 2.36 -1.83 16.56
CA GLN A 41 1.78 -1.52 17.87
C GLN A 41 2.76 -0.77 18.77
N THR A 42 4.06 -1.09 18.76
CA THR A 42 5.03 -0.33 19.53
C THR A 42 5.17 1.10 19.03
N VAL A 43 5.11 1.32 17.71
CA VAL A 43 5.13 2.66 17.10
C VAL A 43 3.94 3.51 17.55
N LYS A 44 2.75 2.93 17.75
CA LYS A 44 1.56 3.67 18.21
C LYS A 44 1.68 4.19 19.63
N VAL A 45 2.32 3.43 20.51
CA VAL A 45 2.43 3.77 21.95
C VAL A 45 3.72 4.50 22.29
N THR A 46 4.72 4.45 21.40
CA THR A 46 5.99 5.15 21.60
C THR A 46 5.80 6.60 21.19
N PRO A 47 6.01 7.58 22.11
CA PRO A 47 5.97 8.97 21.74
C PRO A 47 7.02 9.25 20.65
N PRO A 48 6.74 10.12 19.68
CA PRO A 48 7.72 10.49 18.68
C PRO A 48 8.98 10.98 19.40
N PRO A 49 10.18 10.48 19.02
CA PRO A 49 11.41 10.96 19.62
C PRO A 49 11.44 12.47 19.46
N GLN A 50 11.67 13.21 20.55
CA GLN A 50 11.88 14.65 20.47
C GLN A 50 13.14 14.89 19.64
N GLN A 51 12.96 15.20 18.37
CA GLN A 51 14.04 15.52 17.47
C GLN A 51 14.63 16.87 17.89
N THR A 52 15.72 16.87 18.65
CA THR A 52 16.64 18.02 18.74
C THR A 52 17.37 18.10 17.41
N SER A 53 16.80 18.76 16.39
CA SER A 53 17.38 18.71 15.04
C SER A 53 18.54 19.69 14.84
N LEU A 54 19.59 19.20 14.17
CA LEU A 54 20.68 19.97 13.55
C LEU A 54 20.31 20.49 12.14
N PHE A 55 19.08 20.19 11.70
CA PHE A 55 18.44 20.73 10.50
C PHE A 55 17.00 21.03 10.89
N GLU A 56 16.75 22.23 11.40
CA GLU A 56 15.38 22.70 11.58
C GLU A 56 14.70 22.58 10.21
N LEU A 57 13.71 21.69 10.11
CA LEU A 57 12.72 21.78 9.06
C LEU A 57 12.04 23.12 9.32
N ALA A 58 12.45 24.16 8.60
CA ALA A 58 11.80 25.45 8.67
C ALA A 58 10.29 25.20 8.60
N ASN A 59 9.54 25.71 9.58
CA ASN A 59 8.09 25.58 9.75
C ASN A 59 7.36 26.13 8.50
N THR A 60 7.42 25.38 7.40
CA THR A 60 6.91 25.72 6.08
C THR A 60 5.60 24.99 5.80
N THR A 61 5.14 24.19 6.77
CA THR A 61 3.97 23.32 6.68
C THR A 61 3.15 23.42 7.96
N TRP A 62 1.82 23.49 7.84
CA TRP A 62 0.90 23.52 8.99
C TRP A 62 0.81 22.19 9.75
N HIS A 63 1.31 21.10 9.14
CA HIS A 63 1.31 19.75 9.70
C HIS A 63 2.73 19.17 9.75
N GLN A 64 2.89 18.15 10.58
CA GLN A 64 4.09 17.30 10.64
C GLN A 64 3.72 15.85 10.29
N PRO A 65 4.64 15.07 9.69
CA PRO A 65 4.33 13.69 9.32
C PRO A 65 4.00 12.81 10.54
N ASP A 66 4.47 13.18 11.74
CA ASP A 66 4.17 12.42 12.96
C ASP A 66 2.72 12.54 13.45
N GLU A 67 1.99 13.56 12.99
CA GLU A 67 0.57 13.79 13.31
C GLU A 67 -0.36 12.87 12.52
N ILE A 68 0.14 12.26 11.44
CA ILE A 68 -0.66 11.44 10.54
C ILE A 68 -0.80 10.05 11.14
N ASP A 69 -2.02 9.70 11.56
CA ASP A 69 -2.42 8.33 11.90
C ASP A 69 -3.19 7.68 10.73
N PRO A 70 -2.56 6.79 9.94
CA PRO A 70 -3.22 6.13 8.81
C PRO A 70 -4.45 5.32 9.21
N PHE A 71 -4.53 4.86 10.47
CA PHE A 71 -5.63 4.00 10.94
C PHE A 71 -6.88 4.78 11.31
N ALA A 72 -6.77 6.10 11.50
CA ALA A 72 -7.87 7.01 11.80
C ALA A 72 -8.47 7.66 10.54
N LEU A 73 -7.83 7.50 9.38
CA LEU A 73 -8.28 8.10 8.12
C LEU A 73 -9.49 7.36 7.53
N PRO A 74 -10.36 8.05 6.77
CA PRO A 74 -11.43 7.42 6.02
C PRO A 74 -10.92 6.30 5.12
N SER A 75 -11.57 5.13 5.22
CA SER A 75 -11.22 3.97 4.41
C SER A 75 -11.93 4.01 3.07
N HIS A 76 -11.21 3.62 2.03
CA HIS A 76 -11.67 3.53 0.66
C HIS A 76 -11.34 2.16 0.09
N SER A 77 -11.94 1.82 -1.05
CA SER A 77 -11.70 0.53 -1.69
C SER A 77 -10.20 0.34 -1.98
N SER A 78 -9.66 -0.84 -1.68
CA SER A 78 -8.33 -1.23 -2.15
C SER A 78 -8.23 -1.36 -3.67
N LEU A 79 -9.31 -1.17 -4.43
CA LEU A 79 -9.29 -1.06 -5.89
C LEU A 79 -9.64 0.36 -6.35
N PHE A 80 -9.42 1.39 -5.52
CA PHE A 80 -9.75 2.80 -5.84
C PHE A 80 -9.23 3.25 -7.21
N TRP A 81 -8.08 2.72 -7.65
CA TRP A 81 -7.50 3.00 -8.97
C TRP A 81 -8.32 2.46 -10.16
N ARG A 82 -9.29 1.57 -9.93
CA ARG A 82 -10.23 1.09 -10.94
C ARG A 82 -11.49 1.98 -11.04
N GLN A 83 -11.69 2.89 -10.09
CA GLN A 83 -12.87 3.73 -10.04
C GLN A 83 -12.55 5.08 -10.68
N ALA A 84 -13.13 5.32 -11.87
CA ALA A 84 -12.96 6.58 -12.60
C ALA A 84 -13.37 7.82 -11.77
N SER A 85 -14.29 7.65 -10.82
CA SER A 85 -14.87 8.69 -9.94
C SER A 85 -14.04 9.05 -8.72
N PHE A 86 -12.95 8.33 -8.39
CA PHE A 86 -11.98 8.81 -7.38
C PHE A 86 -11.12 9.96 -7.90
N ALA A 87 -11.26 10.32 -9.18
CA ALA A 87 -10.70 11.51 -9.80
C ALA A 87 -11.65 12.71 -9.79
N GLU A 88 -12.66 12.73 -8.90
CA GLU A 88 -13.18 14.01 -8.42
C GLU A 88 -11.98 14.77 -7.81
N PRO A 89 -11.64 15.97 -8.32
CA PRO A 89 -10.37 16.58 -8.01
C PRO A 89 -10.29 16.81 -6.50
N LEU A 90 -9.22 16.28 -5.89
CA LEU A 90 -8.64 16.75 -4.63
C LEU A 90 -8.26 18.22 -4.80
N ASP A 91 -9.24 19.09 -4.99
CA ASP A 91 -9.07 20.49 -5.38
C ASP A 91 -8.26 20.64 -6.72
N SER A 92 -8.70 21.56 -7.57
CA SER A 92 -8.00 21.96 -8.80
C SER A 92 -6.55 22.45 -8.60
N SER A 93 -6.06 22.58 -7.37
CA SER A 93 -4.71 23.01 -7.03
C SER A 93 -3.62 22.00 -7.37
N ASN A 94 -3.98 20.77 -7.78
CA ASN A 94 -3.04 19.75 -8.27
C ASN A 94 -1.88 19.48 -7.28
N GLN A 95 -2.19 19.63 -6.00
CA GLN A 95 -1.32 19.27 -4.90
C GLN A 95 -1.54 17.77 -4.68
N GLY A 96 -0.48 16.98 -4.77
CA GLY A 96 -0.53 15.53 -4.60
C GLY A 96 -1.24 15.02 -3.32
N CYS A 97 -1.16 13.71 -3.06
CA CYS A 97 -1.60 13.17 -1.78
C CYS A 97 -0.65 12.11 -1.24
N LEU A 98 -0.62 11.94 0.07
CA LEU A 98 -0.11 10.71 0.68
C LEU A 98 -1.24 9.70 0.71
N TYR A 99 -0.94 8.46 0.35
CA TYR A 99 -1.88 7.37 0.43
C TYR A 99 -1.28 6.18 1.18
N PHE A 100 -2.17 5.43 1.79
CA PHE A 100 -1.86 4.33 2.68
C PHE A 100 -2.65 3.11 2.23
N ILE A 101 -2.04 1.94 2.32
CA ILE A 101 -2.72 0.66 2.11
C ILE A 101 -2.71 -0.08 3.44
N LEU A 102 -3.89 -0.48 3.92
CA LEU A 102 -4.04 -1.13 5.21
C LEU A 102 -4.73 -2.47 5.04
N ASP A 103 -4.39 -3.45 5.87
CA ASP A 103 -5.30 -4.56 6.20
C ASP A 103 -6.05 -4.17 7.47
N ARG A 104 -7.39 -4.19 7.44
CA ARG A 104 -8.24 -3.86 8.59
C ARG A 104 -8.58 -5.08 9.44
N SER A 105 -8.45 -6.29 8.89
CA SER A 105 -8.69 -7.53 9.62
C SER A 105 -7.72 -7.70 10.79
N ILE A 106 -6.47 -7.29 10.57
CA ILE A 106 -5.43 -7.11 11.57
C ILE A 106 -4.83 -5.75 11.22
N PRO A 107 -4.98 -4.71 12.07
CA PRO A 107 -4.70 -3.33 11.69
C PRO A 107 -3.21 -3.13 11.38
N LEU A 108 -2.87 -3.38 10.11
CA LEU A 108 -1.54 -3.38 9.54
C LEU A 108 -1.46 -2.31 8.46
N LEU A 109 -0.47 -1.44 8.56
CA LEU A 109 -0.10 -0.55 7.46
C LEU A 109 0.86 -1.30 6.53
N LEU A 110 0.37 -1.65 5.34
CA LEU A 110 1.09 -2.46 4.36
C LEU A 110 1.99 -1.62 3.45
N TYR A 111 1.54 -0.41 3.07
CA TYR A 111 2.26 0.46 2.14
C TYR A 111 1.99 1.94 2.44
N VAL A 112 3.00 2.77 2.20
CA VAL A 112 2.95 4.24 2.21
C VAL A 112 3.46 4.74 0.87
N GLY A 113 2.75 5.69 0.26
CA GLY A 113 3.23 6.34 -0.96
C GLY A 113 2.74 7.77 -1.15
N GLU A 114 3.47 8.56 -1.94
CA GLU A 114 2.98 9.83 -2.50
C GLU A 114 2.36 9.65 -3.89
N THR A 115 1.50 10.57 -4.33
CA THR A 115 1.21 10.80 -5.76
C THR A 115 1.23 12.28 -6.06
N LYS A 116 1.77 12.68 -7.22
CA LYS A 116 1.84 14.08 -7.68
C LYS A 116 0.78 14.44 -8.72
N LEU A 117 -0.01 13.46 -9.10
CA LEU A 117 -1.06 13.52 -10.11
C LEU A 117 -2.26 12.76 -9.53
N THR A 118 -3.46 13.01 -10.07
CA THR A 118 -4.66 12.29 -9.65
C THR A 118 -4.37 10.77 -9.54
N PRO A 119 -4.94 10.06 -8.56
CA PRO A 119 -4.79 8.61 -8.44
C PRO A 119 -4.91 7.84 -9.77
N ASN A 120 -5.65 8.34 -10.76
CA ASN A 120 -5.77 7.69 -12.07
C ASN A 120 -4.50 7.71 -12.94
N GLN A 121 -3.63 8.72 -12.82
CA GLN A 121 -2.47 8.87 -13.73
C GLN A 121 -1.25 8.07 -13.29
N ARG A 122 -1.11 7.76 -11.98
CA ARG A 122 -0.02 6.91 -11.48
C ARG A 122 -0.31 5.42 -11.74
N TRP A 123 -1.54 4.95 -11.50
CA TRP A 123 -1.85 3.52 -11.47
C TRP A 123 -1.98 2.83 -12.84
N GLN A 124 -1.74 3.56 -13.94
CA GLN A 124 -1.64 3.01 -15.30
C GLN A 124 -0.23 2.48 -15.63
N GLY A 125 0.80 2.77 -14.81
CA GLY A 125 2.13 2.19 -14.93
C GLY A 125 2.28 0.85 -14.19
N THR A 126 3.27 0.04 -14.57
CA THR A 126 3.68 -1.18 -13.83
C THR A 126 4.13 -0.78 -12.43
N HIS A 127 3.28 -1.02 -11.43
CA HIS A 127 3.52 -0.61 -10.05
C HIS A 127 3.57 -1.82 -9.12
N ASP A 128 4.76 -2.10 -8.59
CA ASP A 128 5.05 -3.21 -7.68
C ASP A 128 4.08 -3.28 -6.48
N CYS A 129 3.59 -2.13 -5.97
CA CYS A 129 2.64 -2.10 -4.85
C CYS A 129 1.31 -2.81 -5.18
N LYS A 130 0.78 -2.63 -6.40
CA LYS A 130 -0.44 -3.32 -6.85
C LYS A 130 -0.24 -4.83 -6.83
N ASP A 131 0.90 -5.30 -7.31
CA ASP A 131 1.21 -6.73 -7.36
C ASP A 131 1.35 -7.31 -5.95
N TYR A 132 1.96 -6.58 -5.01
CA TYR A 132 2.00 -7.00 -3.60
C TYR A 132 0.61 -7.07 -2.96
N ILE A 133 -0.28 -6.11 -3.23
CA ILE A 133 -1.67 -6.14 -2.73
C ILE A 133 -2.40 -7.37 -3.25
N LEU A 134 -2.31 -7.63 -4.57
CA LEU A 134 -3.00 -8.75 -5.19
C LEU A 134 -2.48 -10.08 -4.65
N GLN A 135 -1.15 -10.25 -4.53
CA GLN A 135 -0.54 -11.45 -3.97
C GLN A 135 -0.90 -11.65 -2.49
N TYR A 136 -0.93 -10.56 -1.70
CA TYR A 136 -1.37 -10.61 -0.31
C TYR A 136 -2.80 -11.12 -0.19
N ILE A 137 -3.73 -10.54 -0.94
CA ILE A 137 -5.15 -10.96 -0.95
C ILE A 137 -5.28 -12.42 -1.45
N GLU A 138 -4.53 -12.79 -2.49
CA GLU A 138 -4.54 -14.15 -3.04
C GLU A 138 -4.11 -15.18 -2.00
N LEU A 139 -3.00 -14.96 -1.30
CA LEU A 139 -2.53 -15.88 -0.26
C LEU A 139 -3.52 -16.01 0.89
N HIS A 140 -4.15 -14.90 1.32
CA HIS A 140 -5.18 -14.95 2.35
C HIS A 140 -6.37 -15.81 1.91
N ARG A 141 -6.84 -15.63 0.67
CA ARG A 141 -7.92 -16.45 0.11
C ARG A 141 -7.54 -17.93 0.00
N ARG A 142 -6.33 -18.22 -0.50
CA ARG A 142 -5.80 -19.59 -0.64
C ARG A 142 -5.72 -20.31 0.72
N TYR A 143 -5.33 -19.59 1.77
CA TYR A 143 -5.21 -20.14 3.13
C TYR A 143 -6.43 -19.92 4.02
N GLN A 144 -7.55 -19.45 3.45
CA GLN A 144 -8.80 -19.18 4.17
C GLN A 144 -8.61 -18.26 5.39
N LEU A 145 -7.72 -17.27 5.26
CA LEU A 145 -7.50 -16.24 6.25
C LEU A 145 -8.38 -15.03 5.94
N VAL A 146 -8.87 -14.37 6.99
CA VAL A 146 -9.61 -13.11 6.86
C VAL A 146 -8.65 -12.04 6.33
N VAL A 147 -9.13 -11.24 5.38
CA VAL A 147 -8.39 -10.13 4.80
C VAL A 147 -9.34 -9.00 4.44
N GLU A 148 -8.97 -7.78 4.80
CA GLU A 148 -9.74 -6.59 4.48
C GLU A 148 -8.78 -5.47 4.07
N VAL A 149 -8.28 -5.54 2.83
CA VAL A 149 -7.39 -4.49 2.33
C VAL A 149 -8.19 -3.27 1.91
N VAL A 150 -7.81 -2.11 2.43
CA VAL A 150 -8.39 -0.79 2.13
C VAL A 150 -7.29 0.21 1.79
N SER A 151 -7.68 1.33 1.19
CA SER A 151 -6.82 2.50 1.04
C SER A 151 -7.29 3.66 1.92
N ALA A 152 -6.38 4.54 2.29
CA ALA A 152 -6.69 5.79 2.97
C ALA A 152 -5.81 6.92 2.39
N PHE A 153 -6.30 8.16 2.48
CA PHE A 153 -5.63 9.33 1.87
C PHE A 153 -5.50 10.47 2.86
N TRP A 154 -4.32 11.11 2.85
CA TRP A 154 -4.08 12.37 3.55
C TRP A 154 -3.92 13.50 2.51
N PRO A 155 -4.89 14.44 2.44
CA PRO A 155 -4.89 15.49 1.43
C PRO A 155 -4.07 16.73 1.83
N HIS A 156 -3.77 16.92 3.12
CA HIS A 156 -3.08 18.13 3.63
C HIS A 156 -1.57 18.03 3.49
N ILE A 157 -1.09 17.97 2.24
CA ILE A 157 0.32 17.79 1.92
C ILE A 157 1.09 19.13 1.84
N PRO A 158 2.42 19.12 2.01
CA PRO A 158 3.26 20.29 1.74
C PRO A 158 3.25 20.69 0.27
N PRO A 159 3.37 22.00 -0.05
CA PRO A 159 3.37 22.47 -1.43
C PRO A 159 4.66 22.09 -2.17
N GLN A 160 5.79 21.96 -1.47
CA GLN A 160 7.04 21.54 -2.07
C GLN A 160 7.16 20.01 -2.16
N LYS A 161 7.31 19.48 -3.38
CA LYS A 161 7.51 18.04 -3.63
C LYS A 161 8.61 17.41 -2.78
N LYS A 162 9.72 18.12 -2.61
CA LYS A 162 10.85 17.63 -1.82
C LYS A 162 10.45 17.36 -0.37
N ILE A 163 9.57 18.18 0.19
CA ILE A 163 9.06 18.01 1.56
C ILE A 163 8.06 16.85 1.60
N LEU A 164 7.18 16.71 0.59
CA LEU A 164 6.27 15.57 0.49
C LEU A 164 7.01 14.22 0.46
N GLN A 165 8.09 14.15 -0.33
CA GLN A 165 8.95 12.97 -0.40
C GLN A 165 9.69 12.70 0.92
N GLN A 166 10.04 13.75 1.66
CA GLN A 166 10.60 13.60 3.00
C GLN A 166 9.56 13.04 3.98
N TRP A 167 8.29 13.48 3.89
CA TRP A 167 7.20 12.96 4.71
C TRP A 167 6.88 11.51 4.37
N GLU A 168 6.77 11.17 3.08
CA GLU A 168 6.61 9.79 2.61
C GLU A 168 7.71 8.91 3.19
N ARG A 169 8.98 9.32 3.04
CA ARG A 169 10.12 8.58 3.57
C ARG A 169 10.10 8.45 5.10
N HIS A 170 9.75 9.53 5.80
CA HIS A 170 9.61 9.52 7.27
C HIS A 170 8.57 8.49 7.70
N LEU A 171 7.39 8.51 7.08
CA LEU A 171 6.30 7.59 7.38
C LEU A 171 6.62 6.14 7.04
N ILE A 172 7.30 5.89 5.90
CA ILE A 172 7.80 4.56 5.52
C ILE A 172 8.69 4.00 6.63
N PHE A 173 9.65 4.77 7.13
CA PHE A 173 10.57 4.30 8.17
C PHE A 173 9.95 4.22 9.56
N LYS A 174 9.07 5.17 9.91
CA LYS A 174 8.31 5.16 11.17
C LYS A 174 7.52 3.86 11.30
N TRP A 175 6.69 3.57 10.31
CA TRP A 175 5.78 2.43 10.32
C TRP A 175 6.39 1.12 9.81
N ARG A 176 7.59 1.18 9.22
CA ARG A 176 8.25 0.09 8.50
C ARG A 176 7.27 -0.66 7.59
N SER A 177 6.64 0.05 6.67
CA SER A 177 5.61 -0.53 5.80
C SER A 177 6.20 -1.65 4.91
N PRO A 178 5.69 -2.89 4.99
CA PRO A 178 6.33 -4.07 4.40
C PRO A 178 6.44 -4.07 2.89
N PHE A 179 5.53 -3.40 2.17
CA PHE A 179 5.54 -3.35 0.71
C PHE A 179 6.45 -2.25 0.16
N ASN A 180 6.99 -1.37 1.00
CA ASN A 180 8.01 -0.41 0.62
C ASN A 180 9.38 -1.09 0.61
N LYS A 181 10.13 -0.94 -0.48
CA LYS A 181 11.44 -1.61 -0.71
C LYS A 181 12.46 -1.23 0.37
N GLU A 182 12.36 0.00 0.85
CA GLU A 182 13.15 0.58 1.93
C GLU A 182 13.06 -0.23 3.23
N CYS A 183 11.96 -0.99 3.40
CA CYS A 183 11.69 -1.77 4.60
C CYS A 183 12.06 -3.26 4.49
N TRP A 184 12.52 -3.73 3.34
CA TRP A 184 12.83 -5.15 3.13
C TRP A 184 13.99 -5.65 3.98
N GLN A 185 14.86 -4.76 4.46
CA GLN A 185 15.91 -5.13 5.42
C GLN A 185 15.37 -5.67 6.75
N TRP A 186 14.13 -5.29 7.13
CA TRP A 186 13.48 -5.79 8.36
C TRP A 186 12.54 -6.96 8.09
N TRP A 187 11.87 -6.98 6.94
CA TRP A 187 10.77 -7.93 6.67
C TRP A 187 11.04 -8.95 5.57
N GLY A 188 12.17 -8.82 4.87
CA GLY A 188 12.43 -9.50 3.60
C GLY A 188 11.61 -8.91 2.45
N LYS A 189 11.92 -9.35 1.23
CA LYS A 189 11.08 -9.07 0.06
C LYS A 189 9.76 -9.84 0.22
N PRO A 190 8.60 -9.18 0.29
CA PRO A 190 7.32 -9.85 0.36
C PRO A 190 7.03 -10.48 -0.99
N PHE A 191 6.71 -11.77 -0.98
CA PHE A 191 6.33 -12.57 -2.14
C PHE A 191 7.35 -12.57 -3.30
N GLY A 192 8.01 -13.72 -3.51
CA GLY A 192 9.06 -13.87 -4.53
C GLY A 192 8.64 -13.41 -5.93
N SER A 193 9.63 -13.07 -6.77
CA SER A 193 9.46 -12.80 -8.21
C SER A 193 9.63 -14.05 -9.05
#